data_AF-K1U808-F1
#
_entry.id   AF-K1U808-F1
#
_cell.length_a   1.000
_cell.length_b   1.000
_cell.length_c   1.000
_cell.angle_alpha   90.00
_cell.angle_beta   90.00
_cell.angle_gamma   90.00
#
_symmetry.space_group_name_H-M   'P 1'
#
loop_
_entity.id
_entity.type
_entity.pdbx_description
1 polymer ?
#
loop_
_entity_poly.entity_id
_entity_poly.type
_entity_poly.pdbx_seq_one_letter_code
_entity_poly.pdbx_strand_id
1 'polypeptide(L)'
;MNWKTACKIVAPAAACAGAFAFLVAPGRATRAQKAPFLYRNYAHRGLHTEDGTVPENSLPAFRAAAEAGYAVEMDVHLTADDQLVVFHDDTLERMCGVPGVIDDFTLAELRALHLGDTDCVIPTFAEALEALGGRVPLLLEVKRGHNNRRL
;
A
#
# COMPACT_ATOMS: atom_id res chain seq x y z
N MET A 1 -46.20 -7.15 -30.67
CA MET A 1 -45.22 -6.24 -30.04
C MET A 1 -44.20 -5.84 -31.10
N ASN A 2 -44.01 -4.55 -31.37
CA ASN A 2 -43.11 -4.15 -32.47
C ASN A 2 -41.63 -4.27 -32.03
N TRP A 3 -40.74 -4.49 -32.99
CA TRP A 3 -39.29 -4.64 -32.78
C TRP A 3 -38.68 -3.48 -31.98
N LYS A 4 -39.16 -2.25 -32.20
CA LYS A 4 -38.70 -1.05 -31.50
C LYS A 4 -39.09 -1.06 -30.01
N THR A 5 -40.23 -1.65 -29.63
CA THR A 5 -40.67 -1.80 -28.23
C THR A 5 -39.92 -2.94 -27.54
N ALA A 6 -39.65 -4.06 -28.23
CA ALA A 6 -38.85 -5.15 -27.69
C ALA A 6 -37.42 -4.69 -27.38
N CYS A 7 -36.79 -3.94 -28.28
CA CYS A 7 -35.43 -3.43 -28.09
C CYS A 7 -35.32 -2.42 -26.92
N LYS A 8 -36.38 -1.65 -26.65
CA LYS A 8 -36.46 -0.69 -25.52
C LYS A 8 -36.55 -1.35 -24.15
N ILE A 9 -36.95 -2.63 -24.07
CA ILE A 9 -37.08 -3.38 -22.80
C ILE A 9 -35.90 -4.33 -22.62
N VAL A 10 -35.50 -5.03 -23.68
CA VAL A 10 -34.45 -6.06 -23.61
C VAL A 10 -33.08 -5.45 -23.32
N ALA A 11 -32.74 -4.31 -23.91
CA ALA A 11 -31.44 -3.66 -23.70
C ALA A 11 -31.23 -3.19 -22.23
N PRO A 12 -32.15 -2.44 -21.60
CA PRO A 12 -31.99 -2.08 -20.19
C PRO A 12 -32.05 -3.29 -19.25
N ALA A 13 -32.88 -4.29 -19.52
CA ALA A 13 -32.92 -5.52 -18.72
C ALA A 13 -31.59 -6.29 -18.78
N ALA A 14 -30.98 -6.41 -19.96
CA ALA A 14 -29.66 -7.03 -20.13
C ALA A 14 -28.55 -6.23 -19.43
N ALA A 15 -28.61 -4.89 -19.49
CA ALA A 15 -27.67 -4.03 -18.77
C ALA A 15 -27.78 -4.19 -17.24
N CYS A 16 -29.01 -4.22 -16.69
CA CYS A 16 -29.23 -4.46 -15.27
C CYS A 16 -28.74 -5.85 -14.84
N ALA A 17 -29.02 -6.90 -15.63
CA ALA A 17 -28.53 -8.25 -15.35
C ALA A 17 -26.99 -8.33 -15.40
N GLY A 18 -26.36 -7.65 -16.36
CA GLY A 18 -24.90 -7.54 -16.46
C GLY A 18 -24.28 -6.79 -15.29
N ALA A 19 -24.87 -5.67 -14.86
CA ALA A 19 -24.43 -4.92 -13.69
C ALA A 19 -24.58 -5.74 -12.40
N PHE A 20 -25.72 -6.43 -12.23
CA PHE A 20 -25.92 -7.33 -11.09
C PHE A 20 -24.89 -8.45 -11.08
N ALA A 21 -24.67 -9.12 -12.22
CA ALA A 21 -23.65 -10.17 -12.36
C ALA A 21 -22.24 -9.66 -12.05
N PHE A 22 -21.87 -8.46 -12.50
CA PHE A 22 -20.58 -7.84 -12.17
C PHE A 22 -20.45 -7.52 -10.68
N LEU A 23 -21.53 -7.10 -10.00
CA LEU A 23 -21.51 -6.81 -8.57
C LEU A 23 -21.40 -8.08 -7.71
N VAL A 24 -22.08 -9.17 -8.09
CA VAL A 24 -22.03 -10.43 -7.31
C VAL A 24 -20.86 -11.34 -7.71
N ALA A 25 -20.33 -11.17 -8.91
CA ALA A 25 -19.24 -11.95 -9.46
C ALA A 25 -18.30 -11.06 -10.30
N PRO A 26 -17.61 -10.08 -9.68
CA PRO A 26 -16.59 -9.32 -10.38
C PRO A 26 -15.54 -10.30 -10.87
N GLY A 27 -15.24 -10.28 -12.16
CA GLY A 27 -14.39 -11.28 -12.80
C GLY A 27 -13.06 -11.51 -12.07
N ARG A 28 -12.51 -12.72 -12.15
CA ARG A 28 -11.22 -13.04 -11.53
C ARG A 28 -10.09 -12.34 -12.29
N ALA A 29 -9.08 -11.85 -11.56
CA ALA A 29 -7.86 -11.34 -12.19
C ALA A 29 -7.26 -12.40 -13.15
N THR A 30 -6.99 -11.97 -14.38
CA THR A 30 -6.44 -12.81 -15.45
C THR A 30 -5.02 -13.27 -15.11
N ARG A 31 -4.53 -14.30 -15.80
CA ARG A 31 -3.14 -14.74 -15.65
C ARG A 31 -2.15 -13.62 -15.98
N ALA A 32 -2.44 -12.81 -17.00
CA ALA A 32 -1.61 -11.66 -17.37
C ALA A 32 -1.56 -10.60 -16.25
N GLN A 33 -2.70 -10.31 -15.60
CA GLN A 33 -2.74 -9.38 -14.46
C GLN A 33 -2.02 -9.91 -13.22
N LYS A 34 -2.02 -11.22 -13.00
CA LYS A 34 -1.32 -11.85 -11.87
C LYS A 34 0.18 -12.05 -12.12
N ALA A 35 0.58 -12.22 -13.38
CA ALA A 35 1.96 -12.57 -13.76
C ALA A 35 3.04 -11.67 -13.13
N PRO A 36 2.85 -10.34 -12.99
CA PRO A 36 3.84 -9.49 -12.33
C PRO A 36 4.10 -9.88 -10.87
N PHE A 37 3.12 -10.43 -10.16
CA PHE A 37 3.18 -10.67 -8.72
C PHE A 37 3.55 -12.11 -8.32
N LEU A 38 3.55 -13.04 -9.28
CA LEU A 38 3.79 -14.46 -9.03
C LEU A 38 5.28 -14.82 -9.15
N TYR A 39 5.69 -15.85 -8.39
CA TYR A 39 7.04 -16.42 -8.42
C TYR A 39 8.16 -15.38 -8.17
N ARG A 40 7.88 -14.41 -7.29
CA ARG A 40 8.86 -13.39 -6.87
C ARG A 40 9.17 -13.52 -5.40
N ASN A 41 10.39 -13.14 -5.06
CA ASN A 41 10.76 -12.88 -3.68
C ASN A 41 10.34 -11.45 -3.34
N TYR A 42 9.66 -11.30 -2.21
CA TYR A 42 9.25 -10.01 -1.66
C TYR A 42 10.20 -9.64 -0.53
N ALA A 43 10.84 -8.48 -0.65
CA ALA A 43 11.57 -7.85 0.44
C ALA A 43 10.55 -7.30 1.43
N HIS A 44 10.37 -8.01 2.55
CA HIS A 44 9.47 -7.65 3.63
C HIS A 44 9.95 -6.35 4.27
N ARG A 45 9.13 -5.30 4.20
CA ARG A 45 9.46 -3.93 4.64
C ARG A 45 10.67 -3.32 3.94
N GLY A 46 10.87 -3.69 2.67
CA GLY A 46 12.05 -3.31 1.88
C GLY A 46 13.29 -4.18 2.18
N LEU A 47 14.37 -3.95 1.43
CA LEU A 47 15.63 -4.69 1.62
C LEU A 47 16.47 -4.03 2.72
N HIS A 48 15.99 -4.17 3.95
CA HIS A 48 16.60 -3.63 5.16
C HIS A 48 17.70 -4.55 5.70
N THR A 49 18.55 -4.05 6.59
CA THR A 49 19.61 -4.84 7.24
C THR A 49 19.19 -5.28 8.64
N GLU A 50 19.76 -6.38 9.12
CA GLU A 50 19.49 -6.90 10.47
C GLU A 50 20.12 -6.04 11.57
N ASP A 51 21.23 -5.37 11.25
CA ASP A 51 21.93 -4.45 12.16
C ASP A 51 21.29 -3.06 12.26
N GLY A 52 20.22 -2.80 11.50
CA GLY A 52 19.49 -1.53 11.51
C GLY A 52 20.17 -0.37 10.77
N THR A 53 21.34 -0.58 10.14
CA THR A 53 22.01 0.46 9.34
C THR A 53 21.19 0.90 8.12
N VAL A 54 20.37 0.00 7.58
CA VAL A 54 19.26 0.29 6.68
C VAL A 54 17.98 -0.09 7.40
N PRO A 55 17.18 0.87 7.90
CA PRO A 55 15.96 0.56 8.65
C PRO A 55 14.87 -0.08 7.78
N GLU A 56 14.01 -0.88 8.40
CA GLU A 56 12.76 -1.35 7.78
C GLU A 56 11.87 -0.16 7.37
N ASN A 57 11.08 -0.35 6.31
CA ASN A 57 10.14 0.65 5.78
C ASN A 57 10.79 2.02 5.45
N SER A 58 12.08 2.04 5.10
CA SER A 58 12.83 3.26 4.79
C SER A 58 13.06 3.44 3.28
N LEU A 59 13.29 4.68 2.83
CA LEU A 59 13.61 4.96 1.42
C LEU A 59 14.87 4.21 0.93
N PRO A 60 15.97 4.10 1.70
CA PRO A 60 17.11 3.28 1.31
C PRO A 60 16.77 1.80 1.15
N ALA A 61 15.95 1.21 2.03
CA ALA A 61 15.51 -0.18 1.92
C ALA A 61 14.70 -0.43 0.63
N PHE A 62 13.82 0.52 0.26
CA PHE A 62 13.04 0.42 -0.97
C PHE A 62 13.89 0.59 -2.23
N ARG A 63 14.85 1.53 -2.23
CA ARG A 63 15.79 1.70 -3.35
C ARG A 63 16.63 0.44 -3.56
N ALA A 64 17.18 -0.11 -2.48
CA ALA A 64 17.98 -1.32 -2.51
C ALA A 64 17.18 -2.53 -3.04
N ALA A 65 15.94 -2.70 -2.60
CA ALA A 65 15.07 -3.78 -3.09
C ALA A 65 14.79 -3.63 -4.60
N ALA A 66 14.47 -2.42 -5.06
CA ALA A 66 14.19 -2.16 -6.46
C ALA A 66 15.43 -2.29 -7.35
N GLU A 67 16.62 -1.94 -6.87
CA GLU A 67 17.90 -2.16 -7.56
C GLU A 67 18.24 -3.65 -7.67
N ALA A 68 17.97 -4.43 -6.62
CA ALA A 68 18.19 -5.87 -6.62
C ALA A 68 17.07 -6.67 -7.34
N GLY A 69 15.99 -6.01 -7.77
CA GLY A 69 14.89 -6.63 -8.51
C GLY A 69 13.89 -7.41 -7.63
N TYR A 70 13.93 -7.22 -6.31
CA TYR A 70 12.95 -7.78 -5.39
C TYR A 70 11.63 -7.03 -5.48
N ALA A 71 10.51 -7.75 -5.45
CA ALA A 71 9.22 -7.11 -5.15
C ALA A 71 9.28 -6.57 -3.71
N VAL A 72 8.47 -5.58 -3.39
CA VAL A 72 8.50 -4.94 -2.06
C VAL A 72 7.18 -5.16 -1.37
N GLU A 73 7.25 -5.52 -0.10
CA GLU A 73 6.15 -5.38 0.84
C GLU A 73 6.40 -4.14 1.71
N MET A 74 5.33 -3.42 2.04
CA MET A 74 5.39 -2.29 2.98
C MET A 74 4.06 -2.11 3.72
N ASP A 75 4.16 -1.52 4.91
CA ASP A 75 3.07 -1.26 5.84
C ASP A 75 2.60 0.19 5.76
N VAL A 76 1.30 0.44 5.59
CA VAL A 76 0.76 1.81 5.51
C VAL A 76 -0.18 2.16 6.65
N HIS A 77 -0.03 3.38 7.16
CA HIS A 77 -0.90 4.02 8.15
C HIS A 77 -1.41 5.39 7.67
N LEU A 78 -2.51 5.84 8.26
CA LEU A 78 -3.08 7.17 8.07
C LEU A 78 -2.81 8.04 9.31
N THR A 79 -2.11 9.16 9.11
CA THR A 79 -1.80 10.12 10.17
C THR A 79 -3.03 10.91 10.64
N ALA A 80 -2.87 11.68 11.73
CA ALA A 80 -3.92 12.55 12.27
C ALA A 80 -4.39 13.63 11.27
N ASP A 81 -3.52 14.02 10.32
CA ASP A 81 -3.77 14.98 9.23
C ASP A 81 -3.97 14.29 7.86
N ASP A 82 -4.45 13.05 7.88
CA ASP A 82 -4.89 12.27 6.70
C ASP A 82 -3.79 12.06 5.63
N GLN A 83 -2.54 11.94 6.06
CA GLN A 83 -1.41 11.58 5.19
C GLN A 83 -1.11 10.09 5.29
N LEU A 84 -0.84 9.46 4.15
CA LEU A 84 -0.38 8.07 4.10
C LEU A 84 1.13 8.01 4.39
N VAL A 85 1.49 7.31 5.45
CA VAL A 85 2.88 7.06 5.87
C VAL A 85 3.19 5.58 5.89
N VAL A 86 4.48 5.25 5.79
CA VAL A 86 4.95 3.87 5.71
C VAL A 86 5.68 3.47 6.99
N PHE A 87 5.09 2.60 7.78
CA PHE A 87 5.59 2.22 9.10
C PHE A 87 4.88 0.95 9.61
N HIS A 88 5.59 0.03 10.28
CA HIS A 88 5.00 -1.27 10.63
C HIS A 88 4.17 -1.25 11.92
N ASP A 89 4.74 -0.77 13.02
CA ASP A 89 4.09 -0.90 14.33
C ASP A 89 2.92 0.08 14.46
N ASP A 90 1.98 -0.21 15.35
CA ASP A 90 0.95 0.77 15.71
C ASP A 90 1.52 1.89 16.59
N THR A 91 2.68 1.65 17.22
CA THR A 91 3.30 2.56 18.18
C THR A 91 4.74 2.88 17.83
N LEU A 92 5.23 4.03 18.29
CA LEU A 92 6.51 4.62 17.86
C LEU A 92 7.72 4.13 18.67
N GLU A 93 7.53 3.42 19.79
CA GLU A 93 8.59 3.17 20.77
C GLU A 93 9.73 2.31 20.22
N ARG A 94 9.41 1.23 19.48
CA ARG A 94 10.44 0.30 18.99
C ARG A 94 11.36 0.98 17.97
N MET A 95 10.79 1.70 17.02
CA MET A 95 11.53 2.22 15.87
C MET A 95 11.95 3.68 16.01
N CYS A 96 11.25 4.48 16.83
CA CYS A 96 11.55 5.91 16.99
C CYS A 96 11.95 6.28 18.43
N GLY A 97 11.83 5.36 19.39
CA GLY A 97 12.19 5.63 20.80
C GLY A 97 11.26 6.61 21.53
N VAL A 98 10.15 7.00 20.90
CA VAL A 98 9.17 7.96 21.45
C VAL A 98 7.87 7.22 21.76
N PRO A 99 7.24 7.49 22.92
CA PRO A 99 5.95 6.90 23.23
C PRO A 99 4.82 7.49 22.38
N GLY A 100 3.88 6.64 21.96
CA GLY A 100 2.66 7.08 21.27
C GLY A 100 2.23 6.20 20.10
N VAL A 101 0.98 6.36 19.69
CA VAL A 101 0.37 5.64 18.56
C VAL A 101 0.56 6.48 17.28
N ILE A 102 1.00 5.87 16.19
CA ILE A 102 1.33 6.58 14.95
C ILE A 102 0.16 7.42 14.39
N ASP A 103 -1.06 6.89 14.50
CA ASP A 103 -2.31 7.54 14.08
C ASP A 103 -2.57 8.89 14.78
N ASP A 104 -2.02 9.11 15.97
CA ASP A 104 -2.27 10.32 16.77
C ASP A 104 -1.36 11.51 16.37
N PHE A 105 -0.39 11.28 15.48
CA PHE A 105 0.59 12.28 15.07
C PHE A 105 0.30 12.80 13.66
N THR A 106 0.61 14.07 13.42
CA THR A 106 0.63 14.66 12.08
C THR A 106 1.86 14.21 11.30
N LEU A 107 1.83 14.31 9.97
CA LEU A 107 3.01 14.04 9.15
C LEU A 107 4.21 14.89 9.58
N ALA A 108 4.00 16.17 9.89
CA ALA A 108 5.08 17.07 10.31
C ALA A 108 5.76 16.60 11.61
N GLU A 109 5.00 16.11 12.58
CA GLU A 109 5.55 15.57 13.83
C GLU A 109 6.28 14.25 13.60
N LEU A 110 5.72 13.34 12.80
CA LEU A 110 6.37 12.09 12.44
C LEU A 110 7.68 12.30 11.67
N ARG A 111 7.78 13.34 10.85
CA ARG A 111 9.00 13.71 10.11
C ARG A 111 10.13 14.22 11.00
N ALA A 112 9.84 14.64 12.22
CA ALA A 112 10.87 15.01 13.18
C ALA A 112 11.50 13.80 13.88
N LEU A 113 10.97 12.59 13.64
CA LEU A 113 11.45 11.34 14.23
C LEU A 113 12.38 10.60 13.28
N HIS A 114 13.36 9.92 13.86
CA HIS A 114 14.29 9.07 13.14
C HIS A 114 13.92 7.58 13.30
N LEU A 115 14.22 6.80 12.27
CA LEU A 115 14.08 5.35 12.25
C LEU A 115 15.37 4.70 12.79
N GLY A 116 15.27 4.09 13.95
CA GLY A 116 16.41 3.52 14.68
C GLY A 116 17.47 4.58 14.99
N ASP A 117 18.73 4.17 14.95
CA ASP A 117 19.90 5.05 15.16
C ASP A 117 20.41 5.67 13.85
N THR A 118 19.52 6.03 12.92
CA THR A 118 19.88 6.55 11.58
C THR A 118 19.29 7.93 11.30
N ASP A 119 19.73 8.59 10.22
CA ASP A 119 19.12 9.85 9.75
C ASP A 119 17.85 9.63 8.89
N CYS A 120 17.39 8.38 8.74
CA CYS A 120 16.18 8.09 7.98
C CYS A 120 14.95 8.53 8.79
N VAL A 121 13.99 9.15 8.11
CA VAL A 121 12.69 9.53 8.68
C VAL A 121 11.59 8.62 8.15
N ILE A 122 10.43 8.61 8.82
CA ILE A 122 9.23 7.92 8.35
C ILE A 122 8.85 8.48 6.95
N PRO A 123 8.82 7.65 5.89
CA PRO A 123 8.47 8.14 4.56
C PRO A 123 6.95 8.23 4.37
N THR A 124 6.53 9.12 3.46
CA THR A 124 5.17 9.04 2.94
C THR A 124 5.06 7.89 1.96
N PHE A 125 3.83 7.41 1.76
CA PHE A 125 3.58 6.41 0.72
C PHE A 125 3.99 6.90 -0.67
N ALA A 126 3.78 8.19 -0.98
CA ALA A 126 4.20 8.79 -2.24
C ALA A 126 5.73 8.72 -2.45
N GLU A 127 6.52 9.06 -1.43
CA GLU A 127 7.99 8.95 -1.52
C GLU A 127 8.47 7.50 -1.65
N ALA A 128 7.80 6.56 -0.98
CA ALA A 128 8.10 5.15 -1.15
C ALA A 128 7.85 4.69 -2.60
N LEU A 129 6.75 5.12 -3.23
CA LEU A 129 6.49 4.86 -4.64
C LEU A 129 7.53 5.49 -5.57
N GLU A 130 7.95 6.72 -5.30
CA GLU A 130 9.03 7.39 -6.04
C GLU A 130 10.36 6.64 -5.91
N ALA A 131 10.71 6.17 -4.72
CA ALA A 131 11.91 5.37 -4.47
C ALA A 131 11.91 4.05 -5.26
N LEU A 132 10.75 3.39 -5.38
CA LEU A 132 10.59 2.19 -6.20
C LEU A 132 10.66 2.50 -7.70
N GLY A 133 10.16 3.67 -8.13
CA GLY A 133 10.22 4.14 -9.51
C GLY A 133 9.46 3.25 -10.51
N GLY A 134 8.45 2.51 -10.04
CA GLY A 134 7.67 1.57 -10.87
C GLY A 134 8.45 0.34 -11.36
N ARG A 135 9.66 0.09 -10.83
CA ARG A 135 10.56 -0.99 -11.29
C ARG A 135 10.13 -2.38 -10.83
N VAL A 136 9.45 -2.47 -9.69
CA VAL A 136 9.12 -3.74 -9.03
C VAL A 136 7.67 -3.76 -8.54
N PRO A 137 7.03 -4.94 -8.43
CA PRO A 137 5.71 -5.08 -7.86
C PRO A 137 5.69 -4.72 -6.38
N LEU A 138 4.52 -4.32 -5.92
CA LEU A 138 4.25 -3.86 -4.57
C LEU A 138 3.16 -4.71 -3.92
N LEU A 139 3.39 -5.14 -2.69
CA LEU A 139 2.40 -5.71 -1.78
C LEU A 139 2.19 -4.71 -0.64
N LEU A 140 0.95 -4.25 -0.47
CA LEU A 140 0.60 -3.28 0.57
C LEU A 140 -0.13 -3.97 1.72
N GLU A 141 0.44 -3.87 2.93
CA GLU A 141 -0.28 -4.15 4.17
C GLU A 141 -0.94 -2.86 4.66
N VAL A 142 -2.27 -2.81 4.61
CA VAL A 142 -3.02 -1.72 5.26
C VAL A 142 -3.14 -2.06 6.74
N LYS A 143 -2.49 -1.26 7.59
CA LYS A 143 -2.50 -1.48 9.03
C LYS A 143 -3.86 -1.18 9.64
N ARG A 144 -4.05 -1.60 10.89
CA ARG A 144 -5.36 -1.56 11.56
C ARG A 144 -5.49 -0.42 12.56
N GLY A 145 -4.80 0.68 12.31
CA GLY A 145 -4.95 1.94 13.03
C GLY A 145 -6.41 2.39 13.12
N HIS A 146 -6.74 3.14 14.17
CA HIS A 146 -8.10 3.64 14.38
C HIS A 146 -8.50 4.66 13.29
N ASN A 147 -7.54 5.38 12.71
CA ASN A 147 -7.74 6.25 11.55
C ASN A 147 -7.88 5.46 10.24
N ASN A 148 -7.26 4.28 10.15
CA ASN A 148 -7.23 3.46 8.92
C ASN A 148 -8.59 2.87 8.55
N ARG A 149 -9.61 2.93 9.43
CA ARG A 149 -11.01 2.61 9.08
C ARG A 149 -11.59 3.54 8.00
N ARG A 150 -10.91 4.64 7.70
CA ARG A 150 -11.29 5.63 6.68
C ARG A 150 -10.70 5.32 5.30
N LEU A 151 -9.76 4.37 5.19
CA LEU A 151 -9.16 3.89 3.94
C LEU A 151 -10.06 2.85 3.26
#